data_AF-A0A0F9P1C9-F1
#
_entry.id   AF-A0A0F9P1C9-F1
#
_cell.length_a   1.000
_cell.length_b   1.000
_cell.length_c   1.000
_cell.angle_alpha   90.00
_cell.angle_beta   90.00
_cell.angle_gamma   90.00
#
_symmetry.space_group_name_H-M   'P 1'
#
loop_
_entity.id
_entity.type
_entity.pdbx_description
1 polymer ?
#
loop_
_entity_poly.entity_id
_entity_poly.type
_entity_poly.pdbx_seq_one_letter_code
_entity_poly.pdbx_strand_id
1 'polypeptide(L)'
;METEGEFIMGLIIGLSAHARSGKGQFGEYLIEHFKKRHNRTFTEIAFATPLKMMCKTHFGLSDDQLWERGKNIREIPDLRFAKDGIGLSSDPADYWTPREIMQHLGAFYRRIYGKYWVESLGTYMKNNNIVDAIVTDVRHINECEYVKANNGITIRITRDSTEEIHGMDHESEIALDSYNDFDIEIENNGTLEDLYRIARSTVDSVLVIERLIKRGEVYNGKE
;
A
#
# COMPACT_ATOMS: atom_id res chain seq x y z
N MET A 1 15.58 -38.55 -9.78
CA MET A 1 14.35 -37.86 -9.33
C MET A 1 14.80 -36.72 -8.47
N GLU A 2 15.14 -35.60 -9.12
CA GLU A 2 15.31 -34.34 -8.43
C GLU A 2 13.94 -33.98 -7.86
N THR A 3 13.86 -33.81 -6.55
CA THR A 3 12.71 -33.19 -5.91
C THR A 3 12.61 -31.80 -6.52
N GLU A 4 11.60 -31.57 -7.35
CA GLU A 4 11.18 -30.23 -7.77
C GLU A 4 11.11 -29.40 -6.49
N GLY A 5 12.07 -28.49 -6.32
CA GLY A 5 12.02 -27.53 -5.23
C GLY A 5 10.69 -26.82 -5.36
N GLU A 6 9.87 -26.87 -4.30
CA GLU A 6 8.71 -26.00 -4.18
C GLU A 6 9.18 -24.60 -4.57
N PHE A 7 8.74 -24.13 -5.75
CA PHE A 7 8.83 -22.71 -6.06
C PHE A 7 8.06 -22.06 -4.91
N ILE A 8 8.78 -21.39 -4.01
CA ILE A 8 8.14 -20.50 -3.05
C ILE A 8 7.56 -19.38 -3.90
N MET A 9 6.34 -19.59 -4.39
CA MET A 9 5.52 -18.53 -4.95
C MET A 9 5.30 -17.55 -3.79
N GLY A 10 5.89 -16.37 -3.94
CA GLY A 10 5.75 -15.31 -2.95
C GLY A 10 4.30 -14.88 -2.79
N LEU A 11 3.97 -14.37 -1.62
CA LEU A 11 2.63 -13.88 -1.32
C LEU A 11 2.60 -12.36 -1.28
N ILE A 12 1.70 -11.77 -2.04
CA ILE A 12 1.37 -10.35 -1.97
C ILE A 12 0.10 -10.20 -1.14
N ILE A 13 0.16 -9.40 -0.08
CA ILE A 13 -1.00 -9.02 0.72
C ILE A 13 -1.29 -7.54 0.49
N GLY A 14 -2.42 -7.23 -0.13
CA GLY A 14 -2.85 -5.85 -0.39
C GLY A 14 -3.73 -5.32 0.72
N LEU A 15 -3.33 -4.23 1.39
CA LEU A 15 -4.13 -3.57 2.42
C LEU A 15 -4.84 -2.33 1.86
N SER A 16 -6.17 -2.36 1.90
CA SER A 16 -7.03 -1.22 1.63
C SER A 16 -7.69 -0.75 2.93
N ALA A 17 -7.76 0.57 3.13
CA ALA A 17 -8.47 1.15 4.27
C ALA A 17 -8.67 2.65 4.09
N HIS A 18 -9.75 3.19 4.65
CA HIS A 18 -9.95 4.64 4.79
C HIS A 18 -8.89 5.26 5.72
N ALA A 19 -8.66 6.57 5.60
CA ALA A 19 -7.77 7.29 6.50
C ALA A 19 -8.11 7.05 7.99
N ARG A 20 -7.07 6.92 8.83
CA ARG A 20 -7.19 6.77 10.31
C ARG A 20 -7.92 5.50 10.81
N SER A 21 -8.10 4.51 9.94
CA SER A 21 -8.62 3.16 10.24
C SER A 21 -7.66 2.24 11.00
N GLY A 22 -6.40 2.64 11.23
CA GLY A 22 -5.39 1.78 11.88
C GLY A 22 -4.59 0.87 10.95
N LYS A 23 -4.73 1.00 9.62
CA LYS A 23 -4.03 0.20 8.61
C LYS A 23 -2.52 0.05 8.80
N GLY A 24 -1.82 1.15 9.12
CA GLY A 24 -0.36 1.11 9.32
C GLY A 24 0.00 0.16 10.46
N GLN A 25 -0.63 0.34 11.61
CA GLN A 25 -0.43 -0.53 12.78
C GLN A 25 -0.85 -1.98 12.51
N PHE A 26 -1.95 -2.18 11.77
CA PHE A 26 -2.39 -3.52 11.39
C PHE A 26 -1.36 -4.23 10.51
N GLY A 27 -0.78 -3.53 9.52
CA GLY A 27 0.29 -4.07 8.68
C GLY A 27 1.49 -4.53 9.49
N GLU A 28 1.95 -3.69 10.42
CA GLU A 28 3.06 -4.04 11.33
C GLU A 28 2.76 -5.31 12.15
N TYR A 29 1.55 -5.39 12.74
CA TYR A 29 1.14 -6.57 13.50
C TYR A 29 1.02 -7.82 12.63
N LEU A 30 0.59 -7.69 11.38
CA LEU A 30 0.52 -8.81 10.46
C LEU A 30 1.92 -9.39 10.19
N ILE A 31 2.91 -8.53 9.89
CA ILE A 31 4.31 -8.93 9.71
C ILE A 31 4.84 -9.62 10.97
N GLU A 32 4.57 -9.03 12.13
CA GLU A 32 4.99 -9.56 13.42
C GLU A 32 4.44 -10.97 13.68
N HIS A 33 3.15 -11.19 13.44
CA HIS A 33 2.51 -12.50 13.64
C HIS A 33 3.02 -13.55 12.65
N PHE A 34 3.18 -13.20 11.36
CA PHE A 34 3.81 -14.10 10.39
C PHE A 34 5.21 -14.52 10.82
N LYS A 35 6.00 -13.56 11.31
CA LYS A 35 7.37 -13.84 11.75
C LYS A 35 7.39 -14.73 13.00
N LYS A 36 6.59 -14.40 14.01
CA LYS A 36 6.55 -15.13 15.29
C LYS A 36 5.99 -16.54 15.17
N ARG A 37 4.95 -16.74 14.35
CA ARG A 37 4.18 -18.00 14.31
C ARG A 37 4.59 -18.92 13.15
N HIS A 38 5.09 -18.36 12.06
CA HIS A 38 5.37 -19.11 10.83
C HIS A 38 6.80 -18.91 10.30
N ASN A 39 7.63 -18.14 10.99
CA ASN A 39 8.99 -17.78 10.57
C ASN A 39 9.06 -17.20 9.13
N ARG A 40 7.96 -16.58 8.67
CA ARG A 40 7.85 -15.95 7.35
C ARG A 40 7.98 -14.44 7.52
N THR A 41 8.83 -13.81 6.74
CA THR A 41 9.07 -12.36 6.80
C THR A 41 8.44 -11.72 5.58
N PHE A 42 7.68 -10.66 5.78
CA PHE A 42 7.13 -9.84 4.70
C PHE A 42 7.86 -8.51 4.61
N THR A 43 8.01 -8.01 3.40
CA THR A 43 8.51 -6.65 3.16
C THR A 43 7.34 -5.70 3.02
N GLU A 44 7.31 -4.64 3.83
CA GLU A 44 6.33 -3.57 3.65
C GLU A 44 6.70 -2.71 2.43
N ILE A 45 5.78 -2.60 1.47
CA ILE A 45 5.95 -1.80 0.26
C ILE A 45 4.66 -1.03 -0.06
N ALA A 46 4.74 -0.17 -1.07
CA ALA A 46 3.62 0.63 -1.54
C ALA A 46 3.67 0.72 -3.08
N PHE A 47 2.52 0.83 -3.75
CA PHE A 47 2.44 1.19 -5.17
C PHE A 47 3.09 2.54 -5.46
N ALA A 48 3.13 3.43 -4.46
CA ALA A 48 3.90 4.66 -4.55
C ALA A 48 5.43 4.48 -4.37
N THR A 49 5.95 3.29 -4.03
CA THR A 49 7.40 3.09 -3.84
C THR A 49 8.21 3.43 -5.11
N PRO A 50 7.86 2.94 -6.32
CA PRO A 50 8.53 3.35 -7.56
C PRO A 50 8.47 4.86 -7.81
N LEU A 51 7.34 5.52 -7.50
CA LEU A 51 7.19 6.98 -7.60
C LEU A 51 8.17 7.70 -6.66
N LYS A 52 8.28 7.25 -5.41
CA LYS A 52 9.21 7.84 -4.43
C LYS A 52 10.66 7.67 -4.88
N MET A 53 11.02 6.48 -5.38
CA MET A 53 12.37 6.24 -5.93
C MET A 53 12.66 7.15 -7.12
N MET A 54 11.69 7.33 -8.02
CA MET A 54 11.81 8.27 -9.14
C MET A 54 12.02 9.70 -8.65
N CYS A 55 11.24 10.17 -7.67
CA CYS A 55 11.40 11.51 -7.11
C CYS A 55 12.75 11.69 -6.40
N LYS A 56 13.26 10.66 -5.73
CA LYS A 56 14.61 10.65 -5.16
C LYS A 56 15.67 10.84 -6.25
N THR A 57 15.56 10.13 -7.37
CA THR A 57 16.53 10.22 -8.47
C THR A 57 16.42 11.53 -9.25
N HIS A 58 15.21 11.98 -9.58
CA HIS A 58 15.00 13.11 -10.48
C HIS A 58 15.09 14.47 -9.77
N PHE A 59 14.60 14.55 -8.53
CA PHE A 59 14.53 15.80 -7.76
C PHE A 59 15.47 15.80 -6.56
N GLY A 60 16.18 14.70 -6.26
CA GLY A 60 17.04 14.64 -5.08
C GLY A 60 16.26 14.87 -3.79
N LEU A 61 15.02 14.39 -3.70
CA LEU A 61 14.24 14.42 -2.47
C LEU A 61 14.79 13.40 -1.47
N SER A 62 14.87 13.78 -0.21
CA SER A 62 15.41 12.93 0.85
C SER A 62 14.43 11.84 1.28
N ASP A 63 14.96 10.83 2.00
CA ASP A 63 14.10 9.80 2.59
C ASP A 63 13.13 10.39 3.63
N ASP A 64 13.46 11.49 4.28
CA ASP A 64 12.53 12.14 5.20
C ASP A 64 11.38 12.85 4.45
N GLN A 65 11.68 13.48 3.31
CA GLN A 65 10.69 14.14 2.43
C GLN A 65 9.75 13.16 1.73
N LEU A 66 10.17 11.90 1.55
CA LEU A 66 9.43 10.89 0.79
C LEU A 66 8.82 9.79 1.70
N TRP A 67 9.45 9.54 2.86
CA TRP A 67 9.17 8.70 4.03
C TRP A 67 8.22 9.27 5.10
N GLU A 68 8.26 10.59 5.31
CA GLU A 68 7.60 11.28 6.43
C GLU A 68 8.02 10.74 7.80
N ARG A 69 9.32 10.82 8.09
CA ARG A 69 9.88 10.45 9.40
C ARG A 69 9.88 11.60 10.41
N GLY A 70 9.09 12.66 10.19
CA GLY A 70 9.12 13.90 11.00
C GLY A 70 7.86 14.77 10.87
N LYS A 71 7.94 16.02 11.37
CA LYS A 71 6.80 16.98 11.44
C LYS A 71 6.32 17.45 10.05
N ASN A 72 5.48 16.66 9.37
CA ASN A 72 4.87 16.99 8.07
C ASN A 72 5.87 17.49 7.02
N ILE A 73 7.08 16.92 6.98
CA ILE A 73 8.17 17.38 6.10
C ILE A 73 7.76 17.35 4.62
N ARG A 74 6.83 16.45 4.25
CA ARG A 74 6.31 16.35 2.88
C ARG A 74 5.46 17.55 2.44
N GLU A 75 4.93 18.31 3.40
CA GLU A 75 4.10 19.50 3.18
C GLU A 75 4.92 20.80 3.20
N ILE A 76 6.20 20.72 3.55
CA ILE A 76 7.07 21.91 3.59
C ILE A 76 7.52 22.20 2.14
N PRO A 77 7.32 23.43 1.63
CA PRO A 77 7.79 23.81 0.31
C PRO A 77 9.31 23.63 0.18
N ASP A 78 9.74 23.05 -0.94
CA ASP A 78 11.14 22.88 -1.25
C ASP A 78 11.60 24.03 -2.18
N LEU A 79 12.38 24.96 -1.63
CA LEU A 79 12.78 26.20 -2.30
C LEU A 79 13.64 25.98 -3.57
N ARG A 80 14.05 24.74 -3.86
CA ARG A 80 14.69 24.37 -5.13
C ARG A 80 13.69 24.33 -6.29
N PHE A 81 12.40 24.18 -6.01
CA PHE A 81 11.37 23.88 -7.03
C PHE A 81 10.27 24.95 -7.03
N ALA A 82 10.54 26.08 -7.69
CA ALA A 82 9.52 27.10 -7.90
C ALA A 82 8.44 26.63 -8.90
N LYS A 83 7.17 26.95 -8.62
CA LYS A 83 6.03 26.57 -9.47
C LYS A 83 6.03 27.25 -10.83
N ASP A 84 6.60 28.45 -10.91
CA ASP A 84 6.79 29.20 -12.15
C ASP A 84 8.01 28.73 -12.97
N GLY A 85 8.87 27.89 -12.39
CA GLY A 85 10.12 27.42 -13.00
C GLY A 85 11.26 28.46 -13.03
N ILE A 86 11.03 29.67 -12.52
CA ILE A 86 12.01 30.78 -12.53
C ILE A 86 12.55 31.04 -11.11
N GLY A 87 11.70 30.95 -10.09
CA GLY A 87 12.11 31.07 -8.68
C GLY A 87 12.45 32.49 -8.24
N LEU A 88 11.70 33.48 -8.72
CA LEU A 88 11.85 34.88 -8.29
C LEU A 88 10.97 35.25 -7.10
N SER A 89 9.94 34.45 -6.80
CA SER A 89 9.07 34.70 -5.65
C SER A 89 9.81 34.45 -4.33
N SER A 90 9.60 35.36 -3.37
CA SER A 90 10.03 35.17 -1.98
C SER A 90 8.99 34.46 -1.12
N ASP A 91 7.78 34.22 -1.64
CA ASP A 91 6.71 33.51 -0.92
C ASP A 91 6.91 31.99 -1.05
N PRO A 92 7.10 31.25 0.07
CA PRO A 92 7.22 29.80 0.05
C PRO A 92 6.01 29.08 -0.58
N ALA A 93 4.82 29.69 -0.60
CA ALA A 93 3.63 29.07 -1.21
C ALA A 93 3.75 28.87 -2.73
N ASP A 94 4.62 29.65 -3.38
CA ASP A 94 4.91 29.57 -4.82
C ASP A 94 5.91 28.45 -5.18
N TYR A 95 6.29 27.62 -4.20
CA TYR A 95 7.20 26.50 -4.38
C TYR A 95 6.45 25.18 -4.20
N TRP A 96 6.93 24.16 -4.91
CA TRP A 96 6.39 22.81 -4.83
C TRP A 96 6.76 22.16 -3.50
N THR A 97 5.80 21.50 -2.87
CA THR A 97 6.08 20.56 -1.78
C THR A 97 6.40 19.16 -2.32
N PRO A 98 7.17 18.32 -1.60
CA PRO A 98 7.35 16.92 -1.95
C PRO A 98 6.03 16.17 -2.21
N ARG A 99 4.98 16.46 -1.43
CA ARG A 99 3.65 15.87 -1.65
C ARG A 99 3.06 16.29 -2.99
N GLU A 100 3.05 17.58 -3.29
CA GLU A 100 2.50 18.10 -4.54
C GLU A 100 3.24 17.49 -5.75
N ILE A 101 4.57 17.40 -5.70
CA ILE A 101 5.39 16.76 -6.75
C ILE A 101 4.94 15.31 -6.96
N MET A 102 4.84 14.53 -5.89
CA MET A 102 4.41 13.12 -5.98
C MET A 102 2.98 12.99 -6.52
N GLN A 103 2.05 13.83 -6.07
CA GLN A 103 0.65 13.77 -6.52
C GLN A 103 0.54 14.10 -8.01
N HIS A 104 1.18 15.17 -8.47
CA HIS A 104 1.15 15.58 -9.87
C HIS A 104 1.82 14.55 -10.79
N LEU A 105 3.00 14.06 -10.42
CA LEU A 105 3.72 13.06 -11.21
C LEU A 105 2.96 11.72 -11.23
N GLY A 106 2.47 11.30 -10.06
CA GLY A 106 1.60 10.13 -9.89
C GLY A 106 0.41 10.15 -10.82
N ALA A 107 -0.34 11.25 -10.81
CA ALA A 107 -1.51 11.46 -11.65
C ALA A 107 -1.17 11.52 -13.14
N PHE A 108 -0.07 12.19 -13.51
CA PHE A 108 0.38 12.29 -14.90
C PHE A 108 0.63 10.93 -15.55
N TYR A 109 1.41 10.06 -14.89
CA TYR A 109 1.65 8.70 -15.40
C TYR A 109 0.38 7.87 -15.45
N ARG A 110 -0.47 7.94 -14.42
CA ARG A 110 -1.73 7.19 -14.37
C ARG A 110 -2.70 7.60 -15.49
N ARG A 111 -2.74 8.90 -15.84
CA ARG A 111 -3.56 9.43 -16.93
C ARG A 111 -3.12 8.90 -18.30
N ILE A 112 -1.82 8.73 -18.52
CA ILE A 112 -1.27 8.18 -19.77
C ILE A 112 -1.43 6.66 -19.81
N TYR A 113 -1.12 6.00 -18.69
CA TYR A 113 -1.14 4.55 -18.58
C TYR A 113 -1.63 4.12 -17.19
N GLY A 114 -2.91 3.73 -17.10
CA GLY A 114 -3.56 3.39 -15.84
C GLY A 114 -2.85 2.30 -15.03
N LYS A 115 -2.16 1.36 -15.70
CA LYS A 115 -1.44 0.24 -15.06
C LYS A 115 0.02 0.58 -14.70
N TYR A 116 0.49 1.80 -14.96
CA TYR A 116 1.89 2.16 -14.81
C TYR A 116 2.45 1.83 -13.42
N TRP A 117 1.76 2.25 -12.35
CA TRP A 117 2.25 2.07 -10.98
C TRP A 117 2.21 0.62 -10.51
N VAL A 118 1.23 -0.17 -10.94
CA VAL A 118 1.14 -1.59 -10.57
C VAL A 118 2.25 -2.41 -11.24
N GLU A 119 2.54 -2.17 -12.52
CA GLU A 119 3.63 -2.84 -13.24
C GLU A 119 5.01 -2.35 -12.79
N SER A 120 5.12 -1.05 -12.45
CA SER A 120 6.34 -0.50 -11.86
C SER A 120 6.65 -1.13 -10.51
N LEU A 121 5.63 -1.39 -9.68
CA LEU A 121 5.82 -2.09 -8.41
C LEU A 121 6.30 -3.52 -8.64
N GLY A 122 5.69 -4.25 -9.58
CA GLY A 122 6.14 -5.61 -9.93
C GLY A 122 7.59 -5.66 -10.39
N THR A 123 7.99 -4.71 -11.24
CA THR A 123 9.38 -4.56 -11.68
C THR A 123 10.32 -4.25 -10.50
N TYR A 124 9.91 -3.34 -9.62
CA TYR A 124 10.66 -3.00 -8.42
C TYR A 124 10.85 -4.22 -7.51
N MET A 125 9.79 -4.98 -7.24
CA MET A 125 9.84 -6.19 -6.41
C MET A 125 10.80 -7.23 -7.00
N LYS A 126 10.67 -7.50 -8.31
CA LYS A 126 11.54 -8.44 -9.03
C LYS A 126 13.02 -8.03 -8.93
N ASN A 127 13.32 -6.76 -9.19
CA ASN A 127 14.71 -6.28 -9.18
C ASN A 127 15.33 -6.27 -7.78
N ASN A 128 14.51 -6.23 -6.73
CA ASN A 128 14.96 -6.24 -5.34
C ASN A 128 14.76 -7.61 -4.66
N ASN A 129 14.41 -8.66 -5.41
CA ASN A 129 14.14 -10.01 -4.89
C ASN A 129 13.11 -10.02 -3.75
N ILE A 130 12.09 -9.17 -3.84
CA ILE A 130 10.98 -9.12 -2.88
C ILE A 130 9.96 -10.19 -3.27
N VAL A 131 9.91 -11.26 -2.47
CA VAL A 131 9.04 -12.42 -2.70
C VAL A 131 7.73 -12.25 -1.92
N ASP A 132 7.83 -12.05 -0.60
CA ASP A 132 6.68 -11.84 0.28
C ASP A 132 6.55 -10.35 0.60
N ALA A 133 5.38 -9.76 0.28
CA ALA A 133 5.14 -8.34 0.42
C ALA A 133 3.79 -8.01 1.03
N ILE A 134 3.77 -6.98 1.87
CA ILE A 134 2.53 -6.29 2.26
C ILE A 134 2.51 -4.95 1.54
N VAL A 135 1.53 -4.76 0.66
CA VAL A 135 1.31 -3.51 -0.07
C VAL A 135 0.34 -2.65 0.71
N THR A 136 0.81 -1.54 1.27
CA THR A 136 0.05 -0.78 2.29
C THR A 136 -0.87 0.30 1.74
N ASP A 137 -0.84 0.59 0.45
CA ASP A 137 -1.56 1.71 -0.19
C ASP A 137 -2.44 1.28 -1.37
N VAL A 138 -3.16 0.16 -1.23
CA VAL A 138 -4.20 -0.21 -2.20
C VAL A 138 -5.35 0.81 -2.13
N ARG A 139 -5.56 1.57 -3.20
CA ARG A 139 -6.56 2.65 -3.29
C ARG A 139 -7.38 2.63 -4.58
N HIS A 140 -6.98 1.84 -5.57
CA HIS A 140 -7.65 1.78 -6.87
C HIS A 140 -8.00 0.33 -7.25
N ILE A 141 -9.04 0.15 -8.07
CA ILE A 141 -9.50 -1.18 -8.51
C ILE A 141 -8.36 -1.97 -9.19
N ASN A 142 -7.59 -1.31 -10.07
CA ASN A 142 -6.48 -1.96 -10.76
C ASN A 142 -5.35 -2.41 -9.82
N GLU A 143 -5.23 -1.81 -8.64
CA GLU A 143 -4.28 -2.21 -7.60
C GLU A 143 -4.77 -3.48 -6.89
N CYS A 144 -6.08 -3.60 -6.61
CA CYS A 144 -6.70 -4.84 -6.14
C CYS A 144 -6.54 -5.97 -7.17
N GLU A 145 -6.88 -5.69 -8.43
CA GLU A 145 -6.76 -6.65 -9.54
C GLU A 145 -5.32 -7.12 -9.72
N TYR A 146 -4.35 -6.22 -9.59
CA TYR A 146 -2.93 -6.58 -9.66
C TYR A 146 -2.54 -7.56 -8.55
N VAL A 147 -2.97 -7.33 -7.31
CA VAL A 147 -2.71 -8.24 -6.19
C VAL A 147 -3.30 -9.62 -6.49
N LYS A 148 -4.57 -9.68 -6.89
CA LYS A 148 -5.27 -10.94 -7.19
C LYS A 148 -4.66 -11.70 -8.38
N ALA A 149 -4.30 -10.98 -9.45
CA ALA A 149 -3.67 -11.55 -10.64
C ALA A 149 -2.30 -12.19 -10.35
N ASN A 150 -1.66 -11.80 -9.23
CA ASN A 150 -0.41 -12.39 -8.74
C ASN A 150 -0.63 -13.39 -7.59
N ASN A 151 -1.79 -14.06 -7.55
CA ASN A 151 -2.16 -15.01 -6.50
C ASN A 151 -2.08 -14.42 -5.08
N GLY A 152 -2.19 -13.09 -4.97
CA GLY A 152 -2.19 -12.36 -3.72
C GLY A 152 -3.57 -12.29 -3.08
N ILE A 153 -3.60 -11.76 -1.87
CA ILE A 153 -4.78 -11.67 -1.01
C ILE A 153 -5.03 -10.21 -0.67
N THR A 154 -6.27 -9.76 -0.84
CA THR A 154 -6.71 -8.39 -0.57
C THR A 154 -7.48 -8.32 0.73
N ILE A 155 -7.12 -7.34 1.57
CA ILE A 155 -7.70 -7.14 2.91
C ILE A 155 -8.23 -5.71 3.00
N ARG A 156 -9.52 -5.56 3.31
CA ARG A 156 -10.15 -4.26 3.60
C ARG A 156 -10.25 -4.08 5.10
N ILE A 157 -9.81 -2.91 5.59
CA ILE A 157 -9.97 -2.51 6.99
C ILE A 157 -10.92 -1.32 7.03
N THR A 158 -12.04 -1.49 7.72
CA THR A 158 -13.05 -0.46 7.97
C THR A 158 -13.02 -0.07 9.44
N ARG A 159 -13.54 1.12 9.74
CA ARG A 159 -13.74 1.60 11.10
C ARG A 159 -14.95 2.51 11.08
N ASP A 160 -15.89 2.31 11.98
CA ASP A 160 -17.05 3.15 12.17
C ASP A 160 -16.54 4.54 12.56
N SER A 161 -16.64 5.49 11.63
CA SER A 161 -16.23 6.87 11.87
C SER A 161 -17.27 7.56 12.76
N THR A 162 -16.87 8.14 13.89
CA THR A 162 -17.66 9.17 14.58
C THR A 162 -17.65 10.53 13.89
N GLU A 163 -16.88 10.72 12.82
CA GLU A 163 -16.96 11.93 12.00
C GLU A 163 -16.67 11.56 10.54
N GLU A 164 -17.67 11.78 9.68
CA GLU A 164 -17.45 11.95 8.24
C GLU A 164 -16.29 12.94 8.10
N ILE A 165 -15.14 12.47 7.62
CA ILE A 165 -14.04 13.36 7.25
C ILE A 165 -14.48 14.05 5.95
N HIS A 166 -15.37 15.04 6.10
CA HIS A 166 -15.70 16.01 5.08
C HIS A 166 -14.47 16.85 4.82
N GLY A 167 -13.68 16.43 3.84
CA GLY A 167 -12.55 17.21 3.36
C GLY A 167 -11.48 16.33 2.74
N MET A 168 -11.73 15.88 1.51
CA MET A 168 -10.79 15.93 0.39
C MET A 168 -11.45 15.23 -0.81
N ASP A 169 -11.79 16.02 -1.83
CA ASP A 169 -12.09 15.55 -3.20
C ASP A 169 -10.88 14.79 -3.74
N HIS A 170 -10.78 13.50 -3.45
CA HIS A 170 -9.81 12.62 -4.08
C HIS A 170 -10.49 11.32 -4.44
N GLU A 171 -10.56 11.03 -5.75
CA GLU A 171 -11.03 9.76 -6.32
C GLU A 171 -10.46 8.54 -5.55
N SER A 172 -9.25 8.65 -4.99
CA SER A 172 -8.60 7.58 -4.23
C SER A 172 -9.24 7.22 -2.88
N GLU A 173 -10.15 8.04 -2.32
CA GLU A 173 -10.85 7.72 -1.05
C GLU A 173 -12.19 7.01 -1.28
N ILE A 174 -12.81 7.18 -2.46
CA ILE A 174 -14.11 6.58 -2.82
C ILE A 174 -13.99 5.47 -3.89
N ALA A 175 -12.84 5.34 -4.56
CA ALA A 175 -12.64 4.42 -5.68
C ALA A 175 -12.90 2.94 -5.33
N LEU A 176 -12.82 2.58 -4.05
CA LEU A 176 -13.05 1.22 -3.58
C LEU A 176 -14.36 1.06 -2.79
N ASP A 177 -15.20 2.09 -2.67
CA ASP A 177 -16.46 1.99 -1.93
C ASP A 177 -17.44 1.02 -2.59
N SER A 178 -17.43 0.94 -3.91
CA SER A 178 -18.22 -0.02 -4.69
C SER A 178 -17.50 -1.34 -4.96
N TYR A 179 -16.25 -1.47 -4.53
CA TYR A 179 -15.47 -2.69 -4.71
C TYR A 179 -15.77 -3.66 -3.56
N ASN A 180 -16.46 -4.75 -3.87
CA ASN A 180 -16.94 -5.75 -2.90
C ASN A 180 -16.23 -7.11 -3.02
N ASP A 181 -15.12 -7.15 -3.76
CA ASP A 181 -14.38 -8.39 -4.04
C ASP A 181 -13.07 -8.40 -3.24
N PHE A 182 -13.13 -8.08 -1.95
CA PHE A 182 -12.01 -8.28 -1.03
C PHE A 182 -12.03 -9.71 -0.49
N ASP A 183 -10.85 -10.30 -0.30
CA ASP A 183 -10.75 -11.68 0.20
C ASP A 183 -10.98 -11.76 1.71
N ILE A 184 -10.62 -10.68 2.44
CA ILE A 184 -10.84 -10.53 3.87
C ILE A 184 -11.33 -9.10 4.16
N GLU A 185 -12.37 -8.97 4.97
CA GLU A 185 -12.84 -7.68 5.48
C GLU A 185 -12.76 -7.66 7.02
N ILE A 186 -12.26 -6.55 7.56
CA ILE A 186 -11.95 -6.38 8.98
C ILE A 186 -12.58 -5.07 9.47
N GLU A 187 -13.33 -5.16 10.56
CA GLU A 187 -13.81 -3.99 11.30
C GLU A 187 -12.87 -3.67 12.47
N ASN A 188 -12.25 -2.50 12.45
CA ASN A 188 -11.37 -2.01 13.51
C ASN A 188 -12.06 -0.97 14.41
N ASN A 189 -13.07 -1.43 15.14
CA ASN A 189 -13.85 -0.61 16.08
C ASN A 189 -13.37 -0.71 17.54
N GLY A 190 -12.33 -1.50 17.80
CA GLY A 190 -11.83 -1.80 19.15
C GLY A 190 -10.58 -1.02 19.56
N THR A 191 -9.89 -1.59 20.54
CA THR A 191 -8.60 -1.12 21.09
C THR A 191 -7.42 -1.60 20.23
N LEU A 192 -6.21 -1.13 20.53
CA LEU A 192 -4.98 -1.67 19.90
C LEU A 192 -4.78 -3.16 20.21
N GLU A 193 -5.19 -3.63 21.39
CA GLU A 193 -5.15 -5.06 21.74
C GLU A 193 -6.14 -5.87 20.89
N ASP A 194 -7.33 -5.31 20.62
CA ASP A 194 -8.28 -5.92 19.68
C ASP A 194 -7.68 -6.01 18.29
N LEU A 195 -7.07 -4.93 17.79
CA LEU A 195 -6.41 -4.91 16.48
C LEU A 195 -5.28 -5.93 16.39
N TYR A 196 -4.49 -6.09 17.45
CA TYR A 196 -3.43 -7.09 17.53
C TYR A 196 -3.98 -8.53 17.47
N ARG A 197 -5.10 -8.80 18.16
CA ARG A 197 -5.81 -10.10 18.08
C ARG A 197 -6.41 -10.35 16.70
N ILE A 198 -6.98 -9.32 16.07
CA ILE A 198 -7.53 -9.42 14.72
C ILE A 198 -6.42 -9.70 13.70
N ALA A 199 -5.28 -9.02 13.80
CA ALA A 199 -4.12 -9.30 12.95
C ALA A 199 -3.67 -10.77 13.07
N ARG A 200 -3.67 -11.32 14.30
CA ARG A 200 -3.37 -12.73 14.53
C ARG A 200 -4.35 -13.67 13.80
N SER A 201 -5.65 -13.49 13.98
CA SER A 201 -6.64 -14.35 13.29
C SER A 201 -6.63 -14.17 11.78
N THR A 202 -6.28 -12.97 11.32
CA THR A 202 -6.12 -12.69 9.89
C THR A 202 -4.96 -13.48 9.29
N VAL A 203 -3.82 -13.62 9.98
CA VAL A 203 -2.72 -14.48 9.52
C VAL A 203 -3.20 -15.92 9.30
N ASP A 204 -3.96 -16.47 10.24
CA ASP A 204 -4.49 -17.83 10.12
C ASP A 204 -5.42 -17.95 8.88
N SER A 205 -6.26 -16.94 8.63
CA SER A 205 -7.15 -16.87 7.46
C SER A 205 -6.38 -16.75 6.14
N VAL A 206 -5.35 -15.89 6.10
CA VAL A 206 -4.48 -15.71 4.93
C VAL A 206 -3.82 -17.02 4.52
N LEU A 207 -3.34 -17.81 5.49
CA LEU A 207 -2.73 -19.12 5.22
C LEU A 207 -3.71 -20.17 4.73
N VAL A 208 -4.99 -20.09 5.12
CA VAL A 208 -6.06 -20.92 4.54
C VAL A 208 -6.27 -20.54 3.08
N ILE A 209 -6.48 -19.24 2.81
CA ILE A 209 -6.73 -18.72 1.45
C ILE A 209 -5.55 -19.03 0.52
N GLU A 210 -4.32 -18.81 0.96
CA GLU A 210 -3.11 -19.11 0.17
C GLU A 210 -3.06 -20.59 -0.23
N ARG A 211 -3.42 -21.52 0.69
CA ARG A 211 -3.47 -22.95 0.38
C ARG A 211 -4.54 -23.30 -0.64
N LEU A 212 -5.70 -22.66 -0.57
CA LEU A 212 -6.79 -22.87 -1.53
C LEU A 212 -6.40 -22.35 -2.92
N ILE A 213 -5.83 -21.14 -3.01
CA ILE A 213 -5.34 -20.57 -4.26
C ILE A 213 -4.31 -21.50 -4.93
N LYS A 214 -3.37 -22.06 -4.15
CA LYS A 214 -2.36 -23.01 -4.66
C LYS A 214 -2.96 -24.30 -5.20
N ARG A 215 -4.18 -24.67 -4.78
CA ARG A 215 -4.92 -25.84 -5.28
C ARG A 215 -5.86 -25.50 -6.44
N GLY A 216 -5.98 -24.23 -6.80
CA GLY A 216 -6.99 -23.76 -7.76
C GLY A 216 -8.41 -23.81 -7.19
N GLU A 217 -8.55 -23.77 -5.87
CA GLU A 217 -9.82 -23.78 -5.15
C GLU A 217 -10.25 -22.36 -4.77
N VAL A 218 -11.56 -22.15 -4.63
CA VAL A 218 -12.14 -20.84 -4.25
C VAL A 218 -12.44 -20.81 -2.75
N TYR A 219 -12.04 -19.74 -2.07
CA TYR A 219 -12.40 -19.52 -0.67
C TYR A 219 -13.87 -19.11 -0.55
N ASN A 220 -14.67 -19.93 0.14
CA ASN A 220 -16.12 -19.72 0.31
C ASN A 220 -16.48 -19.05 1.65
N GLY A 221 -15.52 -18.38 2.31
CA GLY A 221 -15.75 -17.63 3.55
C GLY A 221 -16.03 -18.47 4.81
N LYS A 222 -15.76 -19.78 4.78
CA LYS A 222 -15.99 -20.69 5.90
C LYS A 222 -14.86 -21.71 6.03
N GLU A 223 -13.96 -21.49 6.99
CA GLU A 223 -13.26 -22.51 7.79
C GLU A 223 -12.95 -21.96 9.19
#